data_AF-A0A7X3Z065-F1
#
_entry.id   AF-A0A7X3Z065-F1
#
_cell.length_a   1.000
_cell.length_b   1.000
_cell.length_c   1.000
_cell.angle_alpha   90.00
_cell.angle_beta   90.00
_cell.angle_gamma   90.00
#
_symmetry.space_group_name_H-M   'P 1'
#
loop_
_entity.id
_entity.type
_entity.pdbx_description
1 polymer ?
#
loop_
_entity_poly.entity_id
_entity_poly.type
_entity_poly.pdbx_seq_one_letter_code
_entity_poly.pdbx_strand_id
1 'polypeptide(L)' 'MILPSKHITANQCLIGAGAIVLQELYSPISVSTLWENVREVPSIGNFERFILTLAMLHIIGAIELDNNMIRRAEK' A
#
# COMPACT_ATOMS: atom_id res chain seq x y z
N MET A 1 6.65 4.77 10.35
CA MET A 1 5.51 5.17 11.21
C MET A 1 4.21 4.94 10.47
N ILE A 2 3.18 4.43 11.15
CA ILE A 2 1.85 4.20 10.56
C ILE A 2 1.16 5.54 10.27
N LEU A 3 1.04 6.38 11.30
CA LEU A 3 0.45 7.71 11.22
C LEU A 3 1.52 8.82 11.10
N PRO A 4 1.13 10.03 10.66
CA PRO A 4 1.99 11.20 10.70
C PRO A 4 2.43 11.52 12.14
N SER A 5 3.57 12.20 12.28
CA SER A 5 4.07 12.70 13.57
C SER A 5 4.79 14.04 13.37
N LYS A 6 5.29 14.66 14.46
CA LYS A 6 6.07 15.91 14.41
C LYS A 6 7.20 15.89 13.36
N HIS A 7 7.82 14.73 13.16
CA HIS A 7 8.97 14.56 12.27
C HIS A 7 8.66 13.79 10.98
N ILE A 8 7.44 13.26 10.83
CA ILE A 8 7.06 12.43 9.69
C ILE A 8 5.76 12.95 9.09
N THR A 9 5.85 13.45 7.87
CA THR A 9 4.72 14.02 7.14
C THR A 9 3.74 12.94 6.67
N ALA A 10 2.52 13.35 6.30
CA ALA A 10 1.49 12.44 5.79
C ALA A 10 1.97 11.64 4.57
N ASN A 11 2.73 12.26 3.67
CA ASN A 11 3.27 11.58 2.49
C ASN A 11 4.38 10.57 2.84
N GLN A 12 4.97 10.64 4.03
CA GLN A 12 6.07 9.77 4.45
C GLN A 12 5.63 8.66 5.42
N CYS A 13 4.44 8.75 6.01
CA CYS A 13 3.89 7.68 6.84
C CYS A 13 3.22 6.56 6.02
N LEU A 14 2.99 5.39 6.63
CA LEU A 14 2.43 4.23 5.93
C LEU A 14 0.96 4.43 5.54
N ILE A 15 0.18 5.23 6.27
CA ILE A 15 -1.21 5.52 5.86
C ILE A 15 -1.26 6.34 4.57
N GLY A 16 -0.31 7.26 4.38
CA GLY A 16 -0.15 7.99 3.11
C GLY A 16 0.31 7.09 1.97
N ALA A 17 1.27 6.20 2.22
CA ALA A 17 1.67 5.16 1.26
C ALA A 17 0.48 4.25 0.89
N GLY A 18 -0.34 3.89 1.87
CA GLY A 18 -1.54 3.08 1.67
C GLY A 18 -2.57 3.75 0.78
N ALA A 19 -2.75 5.07 0.87
CA ALA A 19 -3.63 5.82 -0.01
C ALA A 19 -3.21 5.71 -1.49
N ILE A 20 -1.90 5.73 -1.78
CA ILE A 20 -1.36 5.57 -3.13
C ILE A 20 -1.58 4.15 -3.63
N VAL A 21 -1.25 3.15 -2.79
CA VAL A 21 -1.49 1.74 -3.14
C VAL A 21 -2.96 1.48 -3.44
N LEU A 22 -3.86 2.01 -2.61
CA LEU A 22 -5.30 1.84 -2.83
C LEU A 22 -5.72 2.51 -4.13
N GLN A 23 -5.22 3.71 -4.46
CA GLN A 23 -5.51 4.36 -5.74
C GLN A 23 -5.17 3.46 -6.93
N GLU A 24 -4.07 2.71 -6.91
CA GLU A 24 -3.73 1.77 -7.98
C GLU A 24 -4.61 0.50 -8.04
N LEU A 25 -5.26 0.14 -6.92
CA LEU A 25 -6.14 -1.02 -6.82
C LEU A 25 -7.56 -0.73 -7.32
N TYR A 26 -7.71 -0.43 -8.61
CA TYR A 26 -9.03 -0.33 -9.28
C TYR A 26 -9.60 -1.70 -9.67
N SER A 27 -8.74 -2.69 -9.90
CA SER A 27 -9.09 -4.08 -10.18
C SER A 27 -8.12 -5.01 -9.42
N PRO A 28 -8.46 -6.30 -9.24
CA PRO A 28 -7.51 -7.26 -8.71
C PRO A 28 -6.26 -7.32 -9.57
N ILE A 29 -5.08 -7.13 -8.97
CA ILE A 29 -3.78 -7.19 -9.66
C ILE A 29 -2.75 -7.97 -8.84
N SER A 30 -1.74 -8.51 -9.52
CA SER A 30 -0.67 -9.23 -8.84
C SER A 30 0.19 -8.29 -7.99
N VAL A 31 0.82 -8.83 -6.94
CA VAL A 31 1.78 -8.09 -6.09
C VAL A 31 2.90 -7.47 -6.92
N SER A 32 3.42 -8.21 -7.90
CA SER A 32 4.50 -7.76 -8.78
C SER A 32 4.07 -6.60 -9.67
N THR A 33 2.88 -6.68 -10.27
CA THR A 33 2.33 -5.59 -11.10
C THR A 33 2.12 -4.34 -10.26
N LEU A 34 1.52 -4.48 -9.07
CA LEU A 34 1.31 -3.36 -8.17
C LEU A 34 2.64 -2.71 -7.75
N TRP A 35 3.67 -3.51 -7.48
CA TRP A 35 5.01 -3.00 -7.17
C TRP A 35 5.58 -2.16 -8.32
N GLU A 36 5.53 -2.66 -9.56
CA GLU A 36 6.01 -1.91 -10.73
C GLU A 36 5.25 -0.60 -10.94
N ASN A 37 3.96 -0.54 -10.60
CA ASN A 37 3.18 0.70 -10.72
C ASN A 37 3.59 1.77 -9.69
N VAL A 38 4.07 1.37 -8.50
CA VAL A 38 4.27 2.30 -7.38
C VAL A 38 5.73 2.49 -6.96
N ARG A 39 6.67 1.70 -7.49
CA ARG A 39 8.09 1.71 -7.09
C ARG A 39 8.80 3.06 -7.24
N GLU A 40 8.42 3.85 -8.25
CA GLU A 40 9.02 5.16 -8.52
C GLU A 40 8.36 6.27 -7.67
N VAL A 41 7.31 5.95 -6.92
CA VAL A 41 6.65 6.92 -6.05
C VAL A 41 7.50 7.15 -4.80
N PRO A 42 7.98 8.38 -4.52
CA PRO A 42 8.91 8.64 -3.42
C PRO A 42 8.33 8.26 -2.04
N SER A 43 7.01 8.39 -1.90
CA SER A 43 6.25 8.00 -0.71
C SER A 43 6.00 6.51 -0.59
N ILE A 44 6.48 5.66 -1.50
CA ILE A 44 6.69 4.21 -1.29
C ILE A 44 8.17 3.94 -1.04
N GLY A 45 9.03 4.41 -1.92
CA GLY A 45 10.48 4.48 -1.75
C GLY A 45 11.23 3.16 -1.99
N ASN A 46 10.86 2.07 -1.32
CA ASN A 46 11.51 0.77 -1.49
C ASN A 46 10.55 -0.41 -1.29
N PHE A 47 11.01 -1.61 -1.65
CA PHE A 47 10.20 -2.82 -1.59
C PHE A 47 9.80 -3.20 -0.16
N GLU A 48 10.68 -3.03 0.82
CA GLU A 48 10.35 -3.32 2.23
C GLU A 48 9.19 -2.46 2.72
N ARG A 49 9.22 -1.16 2.42
CA ARG A 49 8.18 -0.22 2.79
C ARG A 49 6.87 -0.47 2.03
N PHE A 50 6.96 -0.93 0.78
CA PHE A 50 5.81 -1.42 0.04
C PHE A 50 5.15 -2.61 0.74
N ILE A 51 5.92 -3.65 1.11
CA ILE A 51 5.40 -4.82 1.84
C ILE A 51 4.81 -4.43 3.19
N LEU A 52 5.45 -3.53 3.95
CA LEU A 52 4.90 -3.01 5.21
C LEU A 52 3.57 -2.28 5.01
N THR A 53 3.43 -1.55 3.90
CA THR A 53 2.19 -0.86 3.55
C THR A 53 1.09 -1.88 3.25
N LEU A 54 1.38 -2.91 2.46
CA LEU A 54 0.43 -4.00 2.17
C LEU A 54 0.01 -4.75 3.44
N ALA A 55 0.97 -5.11 4.29
CA ALA A 55 0.69 -5.79 5.54
C ALA A 55 -0.22 -4.96 6.45
N MET A 56 0.06 -3.66 6.57
CA MET A 56 -0.79 -2.74 7.34
C MET A 56 -2.20 -2.68 6.75
N LEU A 57 -2.34 -2.48 5.43
CA LEU A 57 -3.64 -2.43 4.75
C LEU A 57 -4.43 -3.74 4.92
N HIS A 58 -3.75 -4.89 4.90
CA HIS A 58 -4.37 -6.19 5.09
C HIS A 58 -4.86 -6.37 6.53
N ILE A 59 -4.04 -6.03 7.52
CA ILE A 59 -4.38 -6.12 8.95
C ILE A 59 -5.62 -5.28 9.29
N ILE A 60 -5.78 -4.10 8.68
CA ILE A 60 -6.94 -3.24 8.90
C ILE A 60 -8.16 -3.61 8.03
N GLY A 61 -8.06 -4.66 7.22
CA GLY A 61 -9.14 -5.12 6.33
C GLY A 61 -9.42 -4.18 5.17
N ALA A 62 -8.42 -3.42 4.69
CA ALA A 62 -8.58 -2.56 3.51
C ALA A 62 -8.29 -3.31 2.19
N ILE A 63 -7.46 -4.36 2.24
CA ILE A 63 -7.13 -5.20 1.10
C ILE A 63 -7.14 -6.68 1.48
N GLU A 64 -7.37 -7.52 0.49
CA GLU A 64 -7.35 -8.97 0.59
C GLU A 64 -6.42 -9.54 -0.47
N LEU A 65 -5.77 -10.66 -0.12
CA LEU A 65 -5.03 -11.47 -1.06
C LEU A 65 -5.89 -12.69 -1.40
N ASP A 66 -6.36 -12.77 -2.65
CA ASP A 66 -7.12 -13.90 -3.17
C ASP A 66 -6.45 -14.39 -4.46
N ASN A 67 -6.22 -15.70 -4.55
CA ASN A 67 -5.62 -16.32 -5.74
C ASN A 67 -4.34 -15.62 -6.26
N ASN A 68 -3.44 -15.21 -5.36
CA ASN A 68 -2.22 -14.42 -5.64
C ASN A 68 -2.45 -13.01 -6.21
N MET A 69 -3.69 -12.52 -6.15
CA MET A 69 -4.08 -11.19 -6.57
C MET A 69 -4.45 -10.36 -5.34
N ILE A 70 -3.97 -9.13 -5.30
CA ILE A 70 -4.40 -8.15 -4.31
C ILE A 70 -5.65 -7.47 -4.85
N ARG A 71 -6.69 -7.40 -4.02
CA ARG A 71 -7.91 -6.63 -4.28
C ARG A 71 -8.27 -5.78 -3.08
N ARG A 72 -9.09 -4.75 -3.29
CA ARG A 72 -9.74 -4.03 -2.18
C ARG A 72 -10.72 -4.96 -1.49
N ALA A 73 -10.79 -4.89 -0.17
CA ALA A 73 -11.81 -5.61 0.58
C ALA A 73 -13.18 -5.00 0.26
N GLU A 74 -14.15 -5.84 -0.07
CA GLU A 74 -15.55 -5.44 -0.23
C GLU A 74 -16.23 -5.60 1.13
N LYS A 75 -16.90 -4.54 1.61
CA LYS A 75 -17.72 -4.58 2.83
C LYS A 75 -19.13 -5.06 2.52
#